data_AF-A0A246EU83-F1
#
_entry.id   AF-A0A246EU83-F1
#
_cell.length_a   1.000
_cell.length_b   1.000
_cell.length_c   1.000
_cell.angle_alpha   90.00
_cell.angle_beta   90.00
_cell.angle_gamma   90.00
#
_symmetry.space_group_name_H-M   'P 1'
#
loop_
_entity.id
_entity.type
_entity.pdbx_description
1 polymer ?
#
loop_
_entity_poly.entity_id
_entity_poly.type
_entity_poly.pdbx_seq_one_letter_code
_entity_poly.pdbx_strand_id
1 'polypeptide(L)'
;MGFIRKYKCVACGYEADIYEGKGFMGQTIEMVSCADCHSVQPLVVGGVIGDAAPSFRTLVGRLCLNCGSEHIIKWDGHTCPQCKGNMEDMGSREFWS
;
A
#
# COMPACT_ATOMS: atom_id res chain seq x y z
N MET A 1 -12.77 -9.67 -6.01
CA MET A 1 -11.58 -9.88 -6.86
C MET A 1 -10.60 -8.78 -6.55
N GLY A 2 -9.35 -9.17 -6.38
CA GLY A 2 -8.26 -8.26 -6.10
C GLY A 2 -7.43 -8.02 -7.36
N PHE A 3 -6.86 -6.82 -7.50
CA PHE A 3 -5.89 -6.51 -8.54
C PHE A 3 -4.66 -5.82 -7.97
N ILE A 4 -3.49 -6.08 -8.56
CA ILE A 4 -2.29 -5.27 -8.37
C ILE A 4 -2.17 -4.35 -9.60
N ARG A 5 -1.98 -3.06 -9.34
CA ARG A 5 -1.71 -2.07 -10.38
C ARG A 5 -0.37 -1.43 -10.16
N LYS A 6 0.37 -1.20 -11.25
CA LYS A 6 1.64 -0.51 -11.18
C LYS A 6 1.43 0.99 -11.36
N TYR A 7 1.87 1.77 -10.40
CA TYR A 7 1.85 3.22 -10.48
C TYR A 7 3.26 3.75 -10.66
N LYS A 8 3.40 4.84 -11.41
CA LYS A 8 4.68 5.52 -11.64
C LYS A 8 4.54 7.01 -11.43
N CYS A 9 5.50 7.60 -10.71
CA CYS A 9 5.60 9.04 -10.60
C CYS A 9 6.12 9.65 -11.90
N VAL A 10 5.36 10.59 -12.47
CA VAL A 10 5.74 11.29 -13.71
C VAL A 10 6.93 12.23 -13.52
N ALA A 11 7.21 12.67 -12.28
CA ALA A 11 8.25 13.64 -11.99
C ALA A 11 9.62 13.01 -11.67
N CYS A 12 9.66 11.91 -10.89
CA CYS A 12 10.92 11.28 -10.47
C CYS A 12 11.09 9.83 -10.95
N GLY A 13 10.07 9.24 -11.56
CA GLY A 13 10.11 7.86 -12.05
C GLY A 13 9.95 6.78 -10.97
N TYR A 14 9.68 7.14 -9.70
CA TYR A 14 9.38 6.18 -8.63
C TYR A 14 8.20 5.28 -9.01
N GLU A 15 8.34 3.97 -8.84
CA GLU A 15 7.31 2.98 -9.14
C GLU A 15 6.85 2.28 -7.86
N ALA A 16 5.55 1.96 -7.80
CA ALA A 16 4.98 1.21 -6.69
C ALA A 16 3.83 0.32 -7.15
N ASP A 17 3.71 -0.86 -6.53
CA ASP A 17 2.62 -1.79 -6.76
C ASP A 17 1.49 -1.52 -5.76
N ILE A 18 0.31 -1.21 -6.29
CA ILE A 18 -0.88 -0.77 -5.56
C ILE A 18 -1.91 -1.90 -5.58
N TYR A 19 -2.25 -2.36 -4.39
CA TYR A 19 -3.19 -3.45 -4.19
C TYR A 19 -4.61 -2.89 -4.05
N GLU A 20 -5.49 -3.31 -4.95
CA GLU A 20 -6.91 -2.96 -4.94
C GLU A 20 -7.78 -4.20 -4.68
N GLY A 21 -8.92 -3.98 -4.04
CA GLY A 21 -9.94 -5.01 -3.83
C GLY A 21 -9.64 -5.93 -2.65
N LYS A 22 -10.20 -7.14 -2.73
CA LYS A 22 -10.05 -8.17 -1.69
C LYS A 22 -9.34 -9.38 -2.27
N GLY A 23 -8.32 -9.85 -1.57
CA GLY A 23 -7.64 -11.11 -1.87
C GLY A 23 -8.57 -12.32 -1.71
N PHE A 24 -8.16 -13.46 -2.22
CA PHE A 24 -8.86 -14.75 -2.22
C PHE A 24 -9.24 -15.22 -0.82
N MET A 25 -8.40 -14.94 0.18
CA MET A 25 -8.68 -15.20 1.60
C MET A 25 -9.39 -14.04 2.31
N GLY A 26 -10.09 -13.17 1.57
CA GLY A 26 -10.78 -12.00 2.12
C GLY A 26 -9.83 -10.93 2.68
N GLN A 27 -8.53 -11.02 2.38
CA GLN A 27 -7.53 -10.05 2.81
C GLN A 27 -7.89 -8.66 2.29
N THR A 28 -7.87 -7.68 3.20
CA THR A 28 -8.04 -6.27 2.87
C THR A 28 -6.69 -5.60 3.04
N ILE A 29 -6.20 -4.94 2.00
CA ILE A 29 -4.94 -4.20 2.03
C ILE A 29 -5.21 -2.71 1.97
N GLU A 30 -4.50 -1.97 2.80
CA GLU A 30 -4.41 -0.52 2.75
C GLU A 30 -3.00 -0.14 2.31
N MET A 31 -2.91 0.72 1.30
CA MET A 31 -1.63 1.28 0.87
C MET A 31 -1.27 2.41 1.82
N VAL A 32 -0.05 2.37 2.36
CA VAL A 32 0.47 3.42 3.24
C VAL A 32 1.74 4.03 2.69
N SER A 33 1.91 5.33 2.89
CA SER A 33 3.13 6.05 2.64
C SER A 33 3.93 6.20 3.93
N CYS A 34 5.23 5.88 3.89
CA CYS A 34 6.15 6.15 4.98
C CYS A 34 6.86 7.49 4.77
N ALA A 35 6.81 8.35 5.79
CA ALA A 35 7.45 9.66 5.75
C ALA A 35 8.98 9.59 5.84
N ASP A 36 9.53 8.55 6.48
CA ASP A 36 10.97 8.46 6.77
C ASP A 36 11.77 7.79 5.65
N CYS A 37 11.25 6.71 5.05
CA CYS A 37 11.93 6.03 3.92
C CYS A 37 11.30 6.34 2.56
N HIS A 38 10.32 7.24 2.52
CA HIS A 38 9.70 7.72 1.29
C HIS A 38 9.21 6.59 0.36
N SER A 39 8.58 5.56 0.94
CA SER A 39 8.00 4.45 0.18
C SER A 39 6.48 4.37 0.32
N VAL A 40 5.82 3.83 -0.71
CA VAL A 40 4.45 3.31 -0.60
C VAL A 40 4.53 1.79 -0.42
N GLN A 41 3.76 1.24 0.50
CA GLN A 41 3.76 -0.20 0.79
C GLN A 41 2.37 -0.71 1.17
N PRO A 42 2.08 -1.99 0.89
CA PRO A 42 0.83 -2.61 1.27
C PRO A 42 0.86 -3.05 2.75
N LEU A 43 -0.17 -2.69 3.52
CA LEU A 43 -0.42 -3.28 4.84
C LEU A 43 -1.75 -4.02 4.87
N VAL A 44 -1.70 -5.29 5.28
CA VAL A 44 -2.92 -6.07 5.51
C VAL A 44 -3.63 -5.53 6.75
N VAL A 45 -4.90 -5.12 6.57
CA VAL A 45 -5.79 -4.58 7.60
C VAL A 45 -7.06 -5.42 7.82
N GLY A 46 -7.09 -6.67 7.34
CA GLY A 46 -8.27 -7.51 7.48
C GLY A 46 -8.17 -8.86 6.77
N GLY A 47 -9.28 -9.59 6.73
CA GLY A 47 -9.35 -10.97 6.27
C GLY A 47 -8.90 -11.96 7.34
N VAL A 48 -8.53 -13.17 6.93
CA VAL A 48 -8.15 -14.27 7.86
C VAL A 48 -7.06 -13.85 8.85
N ILE A 49 -6.12 -12.99 8.45
CA ILE A 49 -5.07 -12.45 9.35
C ILE A 49 -5.68 -11.54 10.42
N GLY A 50 -6.60 -10.66 10.05
CA GLY A 50 -7.30 -9.80 11.00
C GLY A 50 -8.21 -10.57 11.95
N ASP A 51 -8.70 -11.74 11.55
CA ASP A 51 -9.50 -12.62 12.41
C ASP A 51 -8.64 -13.42 13.39
N ALA A 52 -7.48 -13.90 12.95
CA ALA A 52 -6.50 -14.56 13.81
C ALA A 52 -5.77 -13.59 14.74
N ALA A 53 -5.54 -12.35 14.30
CA ALA A 53 -4.83 -11.30 15.02
C ALA A 53 -5.57 -9.96 14.92
N PRO A 54 -6.43 -9.61 15.89
CA PRO A 54 -7.25 -8.40 15.85
C PRO A 54 -6.46 -7.09 15.71
N SER A 55 -5.19 -7.06 16.15
CA SER A 55 -4.29 -5.91 15.94
C SER A 55 -4.03 -5.59 14.46
N PHE A 56 -4.20 -6.58 13.58
CA PHE A 56 -4.10 -6.42 12.13
C PHE A 56 -5.40 -5.93 11.49
N ARG A 57 -6.41 -5.52 12.26
CA ARG A 57 -7.63 -4.91 11.70
C ARG A 57 -7.50 -3.40 11.47
N THR A 58 -6.40 -2.78 11.93
CA THR A 58 -6.18 -1.34 11.83
C THR A 58 -4.74 -1.03 11.45
N LEU A 59 -4.49 0.24 11.11
CA LEU A 59 -3.14 0.79 10.92
C LEU A 59 -2.49 1.25 12.24
N VAL A 60 -3.22 1.25 13.35
CA VAL A 60 -2.72 1.73 14.65
C VAL A 60 -1.61 0.81 15.15
N GLY A 61 -0.46 1.39 15.50
CA GLY A 61 0.73 0.65 15.98
C GLY A 61 1.41 -0.19 14.90
N ARG A 62 1.07 0.01 13.61
CA ARG A 62 1.74 -0.65 12.50
C ARG A 62 3.00 0.12 12.12
N LEU A 63 4.04 -0.64 11.78
CA LEU A 63 5.31 -0.09 11.36
C LEU A 63 5.48 -0.25 9.85
N CYS A 64 6.29 0.63 9.28
CA CYS A 64 6.79 0.51 7.93
C CYS A 64 7.52 -0.83 7.78
N LEU A 65 7.10 -1.66 6.82
CA LEU A 65 7.73 -2.94 6.49
C LEU A 65 9.14 -2.76 5.92
N ASN A 66 9.45 -1.58 5.37
CA ASN A 66 10.74 -1.30 4.76
C ASN A 66 11.79 -0.78 5.76
N CYS A 67 11.41 0.11 6.70
CA CYS A 67 12.37 0.77 7.60
C CYS A 67 12.03 0.68 9.09
N GLY A 68 10.90 0.08 9.47
CA GLY A 68 10.48 -0.04 10.87
C GLY A 68 9.93 1.23 11.52
N SER A 69 9.82 2.33 10.78
CA SER A 69 9.25 3.58 11.27
C SER A 69 7.75 3.46 11.59
N GLU A 70 7.30 4.15 12.63
CA GLU A 70 5.87 4.35 12.94
C GLU A 70 5.23 5.51 12.16
N HIS A 71 6.02 6.32 11.44
CA HIS A 71 5.56 7.43 10.63
C HIS A 71 5.01 6.96 9.29
N ILE A 72 3.92 6.19 9.36
CA ILE A 72 3.14 5.76 8.19
C ILE A 72 1.78 6.44 8.18
N ILE A 73 1.34 6.84 6.99
CA ILE A 73 0.01 7.42 6.75
C ILE A 73 -0.67 6.69 5.62
N LYS A 74 -2.01 6.60 5.63
CA LYS A 74 -2.76 6.06 4.49
C LYS A 74 -2.41 6.87 3.24
N TRP A 75 -2.03 6.17 2.19
CA TRP A 75 -1.70 6.79 0.91
C TRP A 75 -2.99 7.28 0.24
N ASP A 76 -2.93 8.47 -0.36
CA ASP A 76 -4.08 9.14 -0.98
C ASP A 76 -4.43 8.60 -2.38
N GLY A 77 -3.61 7.69 -2.91
CA GLY A 77 -3.83 7.06 -4.21
C GLY A 77 -3.10 7.73 -5.37
N HIS A 78 -2.40 8.84 -5.14
CA HIS A 78 -1.75 9.58 -6.23
C HIS A 78 -0.45 10.32 -5.85
N THR A 79 -0.17 10.60 -4.58
CA THR A 79 0.99 11.44 -4.21
C THR A 79 2.28 10.63 -4.10
N CYS A 80 3.32 11.01 -4.83
CA CYS A 80 4.62 10.37 -4.78
C CYS A 80 5.29 10.61 -3.41
N PRO A 81 5.73 9.55 -2.70
CA PRO A 81 6.39 9.71 -1.40
C PRO A 81 7.79 10.32 -1.50
N GLN A 82 8.46 10.19 -2.65
CA GLN A 82 9.83 10.64 -2.92
C GLN A 82 9.92 12.12 -3.25
N CYS A 83 9.08 12.61 -4.18
CA CYS A 83 9.17 13.99 -4.69
C CYS A 83 7.90 14.82 -4.51
N LYS A 84 6.85 14.27 -3.89
CA LYS A 84 5.52 14.89 -3.76
C LYS A 84 4.80 15.19 -5.08
N GLY A 85 5.33 14.71 -6.21
CA GLY A 85 4.67 14.79 -7.52
C GLY A 85 3.50 13.80 -7.67
N ASN A 86 2.84 13.83 -8.82
CA ASN A 86 1.73 12.92 -9.13
C ASN A 86 2.24 11.52 -9.54
N MET A 87 1.51 10.49 -9.15
CA MET A 87 1.67 9.11 -9.59
C MET A 87 0.49 8.74 -10.49
N GLU A 88 0.80 8.09 -11.60
CA GLU A 88 -0.18 7.66 -12.60
C GLU A 88 -0.16 6.13 -12.73
N ASP A 89 -1.35 5.56 -12.95
CA ASP A 89 -1.53 4.15 -13.27
C ASP A 89 -0.87 3.87 -14.63
N MET A 90 0.05 2.90 -14.67
CA MET A 90 0.72 2.49 -15.89
C MET A 90 -0.17 1.62 -16.80
N GLY A 91 -1.39 1.30 -16.37
CA GLY A 91 -2.34 0.48 -17.12
C GLY A 91 -2.06 -1.02 -17.06
N SER A 92 -0.97 -1.44 -16.40
CA SER A 92 -0.68 -2.84 -16.13
C SER A 92 -1.50 -3.31 -14.92
N ARG A 93 -2.28 -4.37 -15.12
CA ARG A 93 -3.15 -4.93 -14.10
C ARG A 93 -2.88 -6.42 -13.95
N GLU A 94 -2.38 -6.81 -12.80
CA GLU A 94 -2.14 -8.20 -12.45
C GLU A 94 -3.22 -8.69 -11.48
N PHE A 95 -3.65 -9.94 -11.66
CA PHE A 95 -4.61 -10.53 -10.73
C PHE A 95 -3.87 -10.96 -9.46
N TRP A 96 -4.41 -10.61 -8.29
CA TRP A 96 -3.94 -11.22 -7.04
C TRP A 96 -5.07 -12.01 -6.40
N SER A 97 -4.83 -13.31 -6.30
CA SER A 97 -5.60 -14.27 -5.52
C SER A 97 -5.00 -14.31 -4.12
#